data_AF-A0A3P6BIS1-F1
#
_entry.id   AF-A0A3P6BIS1-F1
#
_cell.length_a   1.000
_cell.length_b   1.000
_cell.length_c   1.000
_cell.angle_alpha   90.00
_cell.angle_beta   90.00
_cell.angle_gamma   90.00
#
_symmetry.space_group_name_H-M   'P 1'
#
loop_
_entity.id
_entity.type
_entity.pdbx_description
1 polymer ?
#
loop_
_entity_poly.entity_id
_entity_poly.type
_entity_poly.pdbx_seq_one_letter_code
_entity_poly.pdbx_strand_id
1 'polypeptide(L)'
;MVSSEDWWKGRSKMSQRLTLKEVLEKDVLLDDLPPYIKGCALVERRREKIKAAKLRINAIQHPCDKISGSELCLEIEHMKKKRKRGSEINQEDLVIETLLLHNVSDEEIEKGYYKALLGLHVFN
;
A
#
# COMPACT_ATOMS: atom_id res chain seq x y z
N MET A 1 2.15 46.65 -28.61
CA MET A 1 3.05 45.89 -27.72
C MET A 1 2.94 46.50 -26.34
N VAL A 2 2.59 45.72 -25.31
CA VAL A 2 2.59 46.19 -23.92
C VAL A 2 4.06 46.31 -23.49
N SER A 3 4.49 47.48 -23.02
CA SER A 3 5.87 47.67 -22.53
C SER A 3 6.09 46.76 -21.33
N SER A 4 7.24 46.07 -21.25
CA SER A 4 7.57 45.21 -20.12
C SER A 4 7.52 45.98 -18.79
N GLU A 5 7.74 47.29 -18.84
CA GLU A 5 7.68 48.21 -17.69
C GLU A 5 6.31 48.27 -17.01
N ASP A 6 5.24 47.97 -17.74
CA ASP A 6 3.89 48.01 -17.20
C ASP A 6 3.57 46.82 -16.30
N TRP A 7 4.33 45.72 -16.40
CA TRP A 7 4.11 44.53 -15.58
C TRP A 7 4.52 44.74 -14.12
N TRP A 8 5.74 45.21 -13.87
CA TRP A 8 6.23 45.47 -12.50
C TRP A 8 5.73 46.79 -11.91
N LYS A 9 5.26 47.73 -12.76
CA LYS A 9 4.58 48.96 -12.29
C LYS A 9 3.10 48.75 -11.93
N GLY A 10 2.59 47.51 -12.00
CA GLY A 10 1.21 47.21 -11.60
C GLY A 10 0.14 47.70 -12.59
N ARG A 11 0.54 48.13 -13.80
CA ARG A 11 -0.36 48.68 -14.83
C ARG A 11 -0.87 47.61 -15.79
N SER A 12 -0.34 46.39 -15.69
CA SER A 12 -0.80 45.24 -16.47
C SER A 12 -2.05 44.60 -15.84
N LYS A 13 -2.96 44.11 -16.68
CA LYS A 13 -4.08 43.26 -16.24
C LYS A 13 -3.59 42.02 -15.51
N MET A 14 -2.40 41.52 -15.84
CA MET A 14 -1.77 40.36 -15.18
C MET A 14 -1.17 40.68 -13.81
N SER A 15 -0.97 41.97 -13.49
CA SER A 15 -0.53 42.41 -12.16
C SER A 15 -1.70 42.78 -11.24
N GLN A 16 -2.94 42.70 -11.72
CA GLN A 16 -4.11 42.90 -10.87
C GLN A 16 -4.24 41.72 -9.90
N ARG A 17 -4.36 42.03 -8.62
CA ARG A 17 -4.58 41.03 -7.57
C ARG A 17 -5.98 40.44 -7.78
N LEU A 18 -6.05 39.11 -7.80
CA LEU A 18 -7.32 38.40 -7.74
C LEU A 18 -7.98 38.68 -6.39
N THR A 19 -9.31 38.72 -6.40
CA THR A 19 -10.09 38.76 -5.17
C THR A 19 -9.94 37.44 -4.42
N LEU A 20 -10.06 37.48 -3.10
CA LEU A 20 -9.96 36.27 -2.26
C LEU A 20 -10.93 35.16 -2.72
N LYS A 21 -12.10 35.56 -3.23
CA LYS A 21 -13.13 34.65 -3.77
C LYS A 21 -12.64 33.92 -5.02
N GLU A 22 -11.98 34.62 -5.95
CA GLU A 22 -11.43 34.03 -7.17
C GLU A 22 -10.25 33.10 -6.87
N VAL A 23 -9.44 33.42 -5.85
CA VAL A 23 -8.36 32.54 -5.38
C VAL A 23 -8.93 31.25 -4.79
N LEU A 24 -9.93 31.37 -3.91
CA LEU A 24 -10.60 30.21 -3.31
C LEU A 24 -11.28 29.30 -4.36
N GLU A 25 -11.90 29.87 -5.39
CA GLU A 25 -12.53 29.08 -6.46
C GLU A 25 -11.50 28.32 -7.33
N LYS A 26 -10.31 28.89 -7.51
CA LYS A 26 -9.21 28.26 -8.24
C LYS A 26 -8.55 27.13 -7.44
N ASP A 27 -8.47 27.28 -6.12
CA ASP A 27 -7.85 26.29 -5.22
C ASP A 27 -8.73 25.06 -4.98
N VAL A 28 -10.04 25.12 -5.27
CA VAL A 28 -11.01 24.01 -5.07
C VAL A 28 -10.95 22.96 -6.18
N LEU A 29 -10.26 23.20 -7.30
CA LEU A 29 -10.14 22.23 -8.40
C LEU A 29 -8.98 21.23 -8.24
N LEU A 30 -8.17 21.36 -7.19
CA LEU A 30 -7.11 20.39 -6.86
C LEU A 30 -7.63 19.36 -5.84
N ASP A 31 -8.59 18.55 -6.27
CA ASP A 31 -9.08 17.39 -5.50
C ASP A 31 -8.10 16.19 -5.57
N ASP A 32 -6.85 16.45 -5.96
CA ASP A 32 -5.76 15.48 -5.85
C ASP A 32 -5.21 15.56 -4.42
N LEU A 33 -5.78 14.72 -3.55
CA LEU A 33 -5.24 14.50 -2.20
C LEU A 33 -3.71 14.36 -2.27
N PRO A 34 -2.96 14.94 -1.31
CA PRO A 34 -1.51 14.82 -1.25
C PRO A 34 -1.07 13.36 -1.45
N PRO A 35 -0.01 13.09 -2.23
CA PRO A 35 0.42 11.74 -2.60
C PRO A 35 0.60 10.80 -1.39
N TYR A 36 0.92 11.37 -0.24
CA TYR A 36 1.02 10.68 1.04
C TYR A 36 -0.28 9.96 1.45
N ILE A 37 -1.45 10.59 1.28
CA ILE A 37 -2.74 9.99 1.68
C ILE A 37 -3.09 8.80 0.77
N LYS A 38 -2.73 8.87 -0.52
CA LYS A 38 -2.85 7.74 -1.45
C LYS A 38 -1.89 6.59 -1.12
N GLY A 39 -0.73 6.91 -0.54
CA GLY A 39 0.24 5.94 -0.02
C GLY A 39 -0.28 5.17 1.20
N CYS A 40 -1.02 5.82 2.11
CA CYS A 40 -1.55 5.20 3.33
C CYS A 40 -2.40 3.95 3.03
N ALA A 41 -3.34 4.03 2.07
CA ALA A 41 -4.20 2.90 1.72
C ALA A 41 -3.43 1.68 1.18
N LEU A 42 -2.30 1.90 0.50
CA LEU A 42 -1.45 0.81 0.01
C LEU A 42 -0.66 0.16 1.15
N VAL A 43 -0.19 0.95 2.11
CA VAL A 43 0.50 0.44 3.31
C VAL A 43 -0.45 -0.40 4.17
N GLU A 44 -1.67 0.08 4.39
CA GLU A 44 -2.69 -0.67 5.14
C GLU A 44 -3.02 -2.02 4.50
N ARG A 45 -3.21 -2.05 3.18
CA ARG A 45 -3.41 -3.32 2.45
C ARG A 45 -2.25 -4.29 2.63
N ARG A 46 -1.01 -3.80 2.61
CA ARG A 46 0.18 -4.65 2.83
C ARG A 46 0.24 -5.18 4.26
N ARG A 47 -0.14 -4.38 5.26
CA ARG A 47 -0.25 -4.84 6.65
C ARG A 47 -1.21 -6.00 6.81
N GLU A 48 -2.38 -5.91 6.17
CA GLU A 48 -3.36 -7.00 6.18
C GLU A 48 -2.79 -8.28 5.57
N LYS A 49 -2.07 -8.15 4.44
CA LYS A 49 -1.40 -9.29 3.79
C LYS A 49 -0.30 -9.90 4.64
N ILE A 50 0.52 -9.09 5.29
CA ILE A 50 1.56 -9.55 6.23
C ILE A 50 0.90 -10.32 7.39
N LYS A 51 -0.16 -9.78 7.99
CA LYS A 51 -0.90 -10.43 9.07
C LYS A 51 -1.48 -11.77 8.61
N ALA A 52 -2.11 -11.80 7.43
CA ALA A 52 -2.65 -13.03 6.86
C ALA A 52 -1.55 -14.06 6.57
N ALA A 53 -0.40 -13.64 6.04
CA ALA A 53 0.74 -14.51 5.78
C ALA A 53 1.31 -15.11 7.08
N LYS A 54 1.47 -14.31 8.14
CA LYS A 54 1.90 -14.80 9.46
C LYS A 54 0.96 -15.87 10.02
N LEU A 55 -0.35 -15.68 9.89
CA LEU A 55 -1.34 -16.69 10.30
C LEU A 55 -1.18 -17.98 9.50
N ARG A 56 -0.97 -17.90 8.19
CA ARG A 56 -0.74 -19.08 7.33
C ARG A 56 0.54 -19.83 7.72
N ILE A 57 1.65 -19.11 7.90
CA ILE A 57 2.93 -19.71 8.31
C ILE A 57 2.77 -20.39 9.67
N ASN A 58 2.18 -19.71 10.65
CA ASN A 58 1.97 -20.25 11.99
C ASN A 58 1.10 -21.52 11.95
N ALA A 59 0.01 -21.51 11.19
CA ALA A 59 -0.86 -22.68 11.02
C ALA A 59 -0.16 -23.89 10.39
N ILE A 60 0.84 -23.66 9.52
CA ILE A 60 1.65 -24.71 8.91
C ILE A 60 2.73 -25.20 9.89
N GLN A 61 3.38 -24.28 10.59
CA GLN A 61 4.48 -24.55 11.53
C GLN A 61 4.00 -25.26 12.80
N HIS A 62 2.80 -24.91 13.27
CA HIS A 62 2.16 -25.50 14.45
C HIS A 62 0.80 -26.08 14.04
N PRO A 63 0.78 -27.22 13.35
CA PRO A 63 -0.48 -27.89 13.04
C PRO A 63 -1.18 -28.23 14.36
N CYS A 64 -2.30 -27.59 14.63
CA CYS A 64 -3.10 -27.84 15.83
C CYS A 64 -3.51 -29.32 15.86
N ASP A 65 -3.03 -30.07 16.85
CA ASP A 65 -3.63 -31.35 17.21
C ASP A 65 -5.08 -31.08 17.61
N LYS A 66 -6.01 -31.82 17.01
CA LYS A 66 -7.47 -31.56 16.91
C LYS A 66 -8.27 -31.47 18.22
N ILE A 67 -7.64 -31.18 19.36
CA ILE A 67 -8.24 -31.21 20.70
C ILE A 67 -8.23 -29.80 21.31
N SER A 68 -8.79 -28.82 20.61
CA SER A 68 -9.48 -27.69 21.25
C SER A 68 -10.15 -26.86 20.15
N GLY A 69 -11.48 -26.73 20.23
CA GLY A 69 -12.29 -26.01 19.28
C GLY A 69 -11.92 -24.52 19.22
N SER A 70 -11.11 -24.16 18.23
CA SER A 70 -10.84 -22.78 17.87
C SER A 70 -11.23 -22.56 16.41
N GLU A 71 -11.94 -21.47 16.16
CA GLU A 71 -12.44 -20.98 14.87
C GLU A 71 -11.34 -20.95 13.78
N LEU A 72 -10.08 -20.75 14.19
CA LEU A 72 -8.87 -20.85 13.38
C LEU A 72 -8.64 -22.22 12.73
N CYS A 73 -9.04 -23.32 13.38
CA CYS A 73 -8.81 -24.67 12.88
C CYS A 73 -9.76 -25.03 11.74
N LEU A 74 -10.97 -24.47 11.78
CA LEU A 74 -11.90 -24.54 10.66
C LEU A 74 -11.32 -23.76 9.47
N GLU A 75 -10.75 -22.55 9.69
CA GLU A 75 -10.04 -21.77 8.67
C GLU A 75 -9.01 -22.58 7.88
N ILE A 76 -8.23 -23.38 8.59
CA ILE A 76 -7.22 -24.27 8.00
C ILE A 76 -7.85 -25.36 7.12
N GLU A 77 -8.94 -26.00 7.55
CA GLU A 77 -9.65 -27.02 6.78
C GLU A 77 -10.21 -26.45 5.48
N HIS A 78 -10.85 -25.27 5.51
CA HIS A 78 -11.36 -24.66 4.28
C HIS A 78 -10.27 -24.08 3.39
N MET A 79 -9.12 -23.65 3.92
CA MET A 79 -7.96 -23.28 3.10
C MET A 79 -7.34 -24.50 2.40
N LYS A 80 -7.22 -25.65 3.10
CA LYS A 80 -6.78 -26.92 2.49
C LYS A 80 -7.77 -27.40 1.41
N LYS A 81 -9.08 -27.22 1.63
CA LYS A 81 -10.12 -27.51 0.64
C LYS A 81 -10.09 -26.55 -0.56
N LYS A 82 -9.74 -25.27 -0.34
CA LYS A 82 -9.59 -24.25 -1.40
C LYS A 82 -8.35 -24.47 -2.29
N ARG A 83 -7.28 -25.12 -1.81
CA ARG A 83 -6.15 -25.51 -2.70
C ARG A 83 -6.57 -26.43 -3.85
N LYS A 84 -7.72 -27.13 -3.75
CA LYS A 84 -8.28 -27.94 -4.83
C LYS A 84 -9.16 -27.17 -5.82
N ARG A 85 -9.42 -25.88 -5.60
CA ARG A 85 -10.29 -25.07 -6.46
C ARG A 85 -9.49 -23.84 -6.87
N GLY A 86 -9.00 -23.84 -8.12
CA GLY A 86 -8.12 -22.84 -8.71
C GLY A 86 -8.46 -21.40 -8.32
N SER A 87 -8.00 -21.02 -7.13
CA SER A 87 -8.13 -19.69 -6.59
C SER A 87 -6.85 -19.02 -7.02
N GLU A 88 -6.99 -18.02 -7.88
CA GLU A 88 -5.94 -17.16 -8.37
C GLU A 88 -4.98 -16.84 -7.22
N ILE A 89 -3.80 -17.49 -7.25
CA ILE A 89 -2.84 -17.34 -6.17
C ILE A 89 -2.30 -15.91 -6.33
N ASN A 90 -2.68 -15.02 -5.42
CA ASN A 90 -2.18 -13.65 -5.38
C ASN A 90 -0.65 -13.71 -5.30
N GLN A 91 0.03 -13.43 -6.42
CA GLN A 91 1.49 -13.56 -6.51
C GLN A 91 2.21 -12.72 -5.44
N GLU A 92 1.63 -11.56 -5.07
CA GLU A 92 2.14 -10.71 -3.99
C GLU A 92 2.10 -11.41 -2.63
N ASP A 93 1.08 -12.21 -2.33
CA ASP A 93 0.98 -12.95 -1.07
C ASP A 93 2.12 -13.99 -0.95
N LEU A 94 2.45 -14.68 -2.05
CA LEU A 94 3.57 -15.64 -2.07
C LEU A 94 4.91 -14.95 -1.83
N VAL A 95 5.09 -13.77 -2.41
CA VAL A 95 6.31 -12.97 -2.23
C VAL A 95 6.42 -12.51 -0.77
N ILE A 96 5.34 -12.01 -0.17
CA ILE A 96 5.31 -11.61 1.24
C ILE A 96 5.61 -12.80 2.16
N GLU A 97 4.98 -13.95 1.92
CA GLU A 97 5.23 -15.18 2.70
C GLU A 97 6.70 -15.60 2.61
N THR A 98 7.29 -15.55 1.42
CA THR A 98 8.72 -15.84 1.21
C THR A 98 9.59 -14.87 2.01
N LEU A 99 9.33 -13.56 1.94
CA LEU A 99 10.11 -12.56 2.68
C LEU A 99 10.01 -12.76 4.20
N LEU A 100 8.83 -13.10 4.71
CA LEU A 100 8.63 -13.40 6.13
C LEU A 100 9.39 -14.65 6.57
N LEU A 101 9.44 -15.70 5.74
CA LEU A 101 10.23 -16.91 6.03
C LEU A 101 11.74 -16.64 6.08
N HIS A 102 12.21 -15.63 5.36
CA HIS A 102 13.60 -15.16 5.41
C HIS A 102 13.85 -14.12 6.53
N ASN A 103 12.91 -13.95 7.47
CA ASN A 103 13.00 -13.03 8.60
C ASN A 103 13.18 -11.55 8.21
N VAL A 104 12.67 -11.13 7.04
CA VAL A 104 12.62 -9.71 6.66
C VAL A 104 11.60 -8.99 7.54
N SER A 105 11.88 -7.75 7.95
CA SER A 105 11.01 -7.02 8.87
C SER A 105 9.73 -6.53 8.18
N ASP A 106 8.64 -6.45 8.95
CA ASP A 106 7.33 -6.01 8.44
C ASP A 106 7.42 -4.60 7.84
N GLU A 107 8.22 -3.70 8.44
CA GLU A 107 8.36 -2.31 8.00
C GLU A 107 9.01 -2.20 6.61
N GLU A 108 9.88 -3.14 6.25
CA GLU A 108 10.50 -3.18 4.92
C GLU A 108 9.53 -3.72 3.88
N ILE A 109 8.74 -4.73 4.24
CA ILE A 109 7.70 -5.31 3.39
C ILE A 109 6.57 -4.28 3.13
N GLU A 110 6.22 -3.47 4.13
CA GLU A 110 5.23 -2.38 4.02
C GLU A 110 5.60 -1.33 2.96
N LYS A 111 6.91 -1.06 2.78
CA LYS A 111 7.42 -0.14 1.75
C LYS A 111 7.20 -0.65 0.32
N GLY A 112 7.00 -1.96 0.15
CA GLY A 112 6.60 -2.57 -1.13
C GLY A 112 7.74 -2.78 -2.14
N TYR A 113 9.00 -2.63 -1.76
CA TYR A 113 10.16 -2.83 -2.65
C TYR A 113 10.55 -4.31 -2.84
N TYR A 114 9.58 -5.16 -3.19
CA TYR A 114 9.75 -6.61 -3.17
C TYR A 114 10.91 -7.13 -4.02
N LYS A 115 11.13 -6.58 -5.22
CA LYS A 115 12.22 -7.02 -6.10
C LYS A 115 13.59 -6.83 -5.46
N ALA A 116 13.79 -5.70 -4.76
CA ALA A 116 15.04 -5.42 -4.06
C ALA A 116 15.22 -6.33 -2.85
N LEU A 117 14.15 -6.52 -2.05
CA LEU A 117 14.18 -7.40 -0.86
C LEU A 117 14.47 -8.85 -1.24
N LEU A 118 13.84 -9.35 -2.31
CA LEU A 118 14.10 -10.70 -2.81
C LEU A 118 15.55 -10.87 -3.26
N GLY A 119 16.09 -9.89 -4.00
CA GLY A 119 17.49 -9.92 -4.42
C GLY A 119 18.48 -9.89 -3.25
N LEU A 120 18.13 -9.17 -2.18
CA LEU A 120 19.02 -9.00 -1.02
C LEU A 120 18.99 -10.20 -0.06
N HIS A 121 17.80 -10.76 0.20
CA HIS A 121 17.59 -11.75 1.28
C HIS A 121 17.31 -13.18 0.81
N VAL A 122 16.87 -13.37 -0.43
CA VAL A 122 16.41 -14.68 -0.93
C VAL A 122 17.34 -15.27 -1.99
N PHE A 123 17.78 -14.47 -2.96
CA PHE A 123 18.60 -14.94 -4.09
C PHE A 123 20.10 -14.71 -3.93
N ASN A 124 20.54 -14.33 -2.72
CA ASN A 124 21.94 -14.08 -2.40
C ASN A 124 22.69 -15.38 -2.13
#